data_AF-A0A9E4LPU7-F1
#
_entry.id   AF-A0A9E4LPU7-F1
#
_cell.length_a   1.000
_cell.length_b   1.000
_cell.length_c   1.000
_cell.angle_alpha   90.00
_cell.angle_beta   90.00
_cell.angle_gamma   90.00
#
_symmetry.space_group_name_H-M   'P 1'
#
loop_
_entity.id
_entity.type
_entity.pdbx_description
1 polymer ?
#
loop_
_entity_poly.entity_id
_entity_poly.type
_entity_poly.pdbx_seq_one_letter_code
_entity_poly.pdbx_strand_id
1 'polypeptide(L)' 'MTKRLVDIDDDLLEQVREMTGAATMKEAVNGALQHVVDFELRLEHVRRLITLEGMDLADEQIMRDAWR' A
#
# COMPACT_ATOMS: atom_id res chain seq x y z
N MET A 1 15.06 -12.42 0.67
CA MET A 1 15.36 -11.72 -0.59
C MET A 1 16.02 -12.70 -1.54
N THR A 2 15.45 -12.89 -2.73
CA THR A 2 16.02 -13.74 -3.79
C THR A 2 16.49 -12.84 -4.93
N LYS A 3 17.68 -13.07 -5.48
CA LYS A 3 18.21 -12.26 -6.58
C LYS A 3 17.41 -12.54 -7.86
N ARG A 4 17.07 -11.47 -8.58
CA ARG A 4 16.46 -11.51 -9.90
C ARG A 4 17.20 -10.53 -10.79
N LEU A 5 17.38 -10.88 -12.06
CA LEU A 5 17.93 -10.00 -13.08
C LEU A 5 16.74 -9.42 -13.86
N VAL A 6 16.64 -8.11 -13.87
CA VAL A 6 15.62 -7.34 -14.57
C VAL A 6 16.31 -6.11 -15.15
N ASP A 7 15.92 -5.73 -16.36
CA ASP A 7 16.32 -4.45 -16.93
C ASP A 7 15.46 -3.35 -16.32
N ILE A 8 16.10 -2.26 -15.87
CA ILE A 8 15.44 -1.12 -15.24
C ILE A 8 15.86 0.12 -16.01
N ASP A 9 14.91 1.02 -16.24
CA ASP A 9 15.17 2.34 -16.78
C ASP A 9 15.96 3.16 -15.74
N ASP A 10 17.17 3.59 -16.10
CA ASP A 10 18.08 4.31 -15.21
C ASP A 10 17.52 5.68 -14.78
N ASP A 11 16.75 6.35 -15.65
CA ASP A 11 16.14 7.64 -15.33
C ASP A 11 15.00 7.47 -14.31
N LEU A 12 14.24 6.38 -14.41
CA LEU A 12 13.23 6.04 -13.39
C LEU A 12 13.88 5.63 -12.07
N LEU A 13 14.97 4.87 -12.13
CA LEU A 13 15.70 4.47 -10.93
C LEU A 13 16.26 5.68 -10.19
N GLU A 14 16.82 6.66 -10.90
CA GLU A 14 17.35 7.87 -10.28
C GLU A 14 16.24 8.74 -9.68
N GLN A 15 15.11 8.92 -10.37
CA GLN A 15 13.95 9.62 -9.81
C GLN A 15 13.46 8.96 -8.50
N VAL A 16 13.41 7.63 -8.46
CA VAL A 16 13.04 6.91 -7.23
C VAL A 16 14.09 7.15 -6.13
N ARG A 17 15.38 7.15 -6.46
CA ARG A 17 16.45 7.43 -5.48
C ARG A 17 16.33 8.85 -4.92
N GLU A 18 16.07 9.84 -5.75
CA GLU A 18 15.86 11.23 -5.34
C GLU A 18 14.63 11.36 -4.42
N MET A 19 13.50 10.74 -4.80
CA MET A 19 12.26 10.78 -4.01
C MET A 19 12.40 10.06 -2.66
N THR A 20 13.12 8.95 -2.61
CA THR A 20 13.21 8.08 -1.42
C THR A 20 14.46 8.37 -0.56
N GLY A 21 15.42 9.13 -1.07
CA GLY A 21 16.73 9.33 -0.44
C GLY A 21 17.58 8.06 -0.37
N ALA A 22 17.29 7.06 -1.21
CA ALA A 22 17.95 5.76 -1.15
C ALA A 22 19.43 5.84 -1.56
N ALA A 23 20.32 5.36 -0.69
CA ALA A 23 21.75 5.39 -0.92
C ALA A 23 22.17 4.41 -2.03
N THR A 24 21.43 3.30 -2.17
CA THR A 24 21.71 2.25 -3.14
C THR A 24 20.52 1.95 -4.06
N MET A 25 20.80 1.45 -5.27
CA MET A 25 19.78 0.93 -6.19
C MET A 25 18.90 -0.15 -5.53
N LYS A 26 19.49 -1.02 -4.72
CA LYS A 26 18.74 -2.05 -3.99
C LYS A 26 17.73 -1.44 -3.03
N GLU A 27 18.12 -0.43 -2.27
CA GLU A 27 17.21 0.26 -1.34
C GLU A 27 16.10 0.98 -2.11
N ALA A 28 16.44 1.64 -3.22
CA ALA A 28 15.49 2.33 -4.07
C ALA A 28 14.41 1.38 -4.61
N VAL A 29 14.83 0.26 -5.22
CA VAL A 29 13.90 -0.73 -5.79
C VAL A 29 13.04 -1.36 -4.71
N ASN A 30 13.64 -1.78 -3.59
CA ASN A 30 12.86 -2.42 -2.53
C ASN A 30 11.91 -1.45 -1.84
N GLY A 31 12.34 -0.20 -1.63
CA GLY A 31 11.50 0.87 -1.09
C GLY A 31 10.33 1.18 -2.01
N ALA A 32 10.58 1.31 -3.32
CA ALA A 32 9.51 1.54 -4.31
C ALA A 32 8.50 0.39 -4.34
N LEU A 33 8.95 -0.86 -4.34
CA LEU A 33 8.05 -2.02 -4.29
C LEU A 33 7.21 -2.04 -3.01
N GLN A 34 7.82 -1.76 -1.86
CA GLN A 34 7.10 -1.68 -0.59
C GLN A 34 6.06 -0.54 -0.60
N HIS A 35 6.42 0.62 -1.16
CA HIS A 35 5.49 1.75 -1.29
C HIS A 35 4.23 1.40 -2.10
N VAL A 36 4.36 0.62 -3.18
CA VAL A 36 3.22 0.15 -3.97
C VAL A 36 2.33 -0.78 -3.15
N VAL A 37 2.91 -1.73 -2.42
CA VAL A 37 2.17 -2.64 -1.53
C VAL A 37 1.42 -1.84 -0.45
N ASP A 38 2.10 -0.93 0.21
CA ASP A 38 1.50 -0.10 1.28
C ASP A 38 0.41 0.83 0.74
N PHE A 39 0.56 1.31 -0.49
CA PHE A 39 -0.47 2.11 -1.16
C PHE A 39 -1.73 1.29 -1.41
N GLU A 40 -1.62 0.09 -1.98
CA GLU A 40 -2.81 -0.74 -2.24
C GLU A 40 -3.48 -1.17 -0.95
N LEU A 41 -2.72 -1.53 0.10
CA LEU A 41 -3.28 -1.87 1.40
C LEU A 41 -4.07 -0.70 2.02
N ARG A 42 -3.58 0.53 1.89
CA ARG A 42 -4.32 1.73 2.33
C ARG A 42 -5.58 1.93 1.50
N LEU A 43 -5.50 1.72 0.19
CA LEU A 43 -6.64 1.86 -0.70
C LEU A 43 -7.74 0.83 -0.40
N GLU A 44 -7.37 -0.43 -0.18
CA GLU A 44 -8.27 -1.50 0.26
C GLU A 44 -8.92 -1.14 1.60
N HIS A 45 -8.13 -0.64 2.56
CA HIS A 45 -8.66 -0.21 3.85
C HIS A 45 -9.71 0.91 3.70
N VAL A 46 -9.43 1.92 2.86
CA VAL A 46 -10.38 3.00 2.56
C VAL A 46 -11.65 2.45 1.89
N ARG A 47 -11.52 1.55 0.91
CA ARG A 47 -12.68 0.90 0.25
C ARG A 47 -13.54 0.17 1.28
N ARG A 48 -12.94 -0.57 2.19
CA ARG A 48 -13.67 -1.28 3.26
C ARG A 48 -14.44 -0.31 4.16
N LEU A 49 -13.83 0.82 4.54
CA LEU A 49 -14.50 1.83 5.36
C LEU A 49 -15.68 2.51 4.64
N ILE A 50 -15.55 2.77 3.34
CA ILE A 50 -16.62 3.41 2.55
C ILE A 50 -17.79 2.44 2.33
N THR A 51 -17.49 1.17 2.07
CA THR A 51 -18.50 0.15 1.77
C THR A 51 -19.12 -0.47 3.03
N LEU A 52 -18.47 -0.29 4.19
CA LEU A 52 -18.76 -1.00 5.44
C LEU A 52 -18.65 -2.54 5.27
N GLU A 53 -18.01 -3.00 4.20
CA GLU A 53 -17.92 -4.41 3.86
C GLU A 53 -17.19 -5.20 4.96
N GLY A 54 -17.81 -6.28 5.42
CA GLY A 54 -17.26 -7.12 6.49
C GLY A 54 -17.19 -6.44 7.86
N MET A 55 -17.88 -5.31 8.06
CA MET A 55 -18.00 -4.64 9.35
C MET A 55 -19.43 -4.75 9.88
N ASP A 56 -19.56 -4.94 11.19
CA ASP A 56 -20.86 -4.94 11.89
C ASP A 56 -21.62 -3.62 11.71
N LEU A 57 -20.92 -2.53 11.36
CA LEU A 57 -21.50 -1.23 11.01
C LEU A 57 -22.43 -1.29 9.78
N ALA A 58 -22.29 -2.30 8.92
CA ALA A 58 -23.21 -2.54 7.80
C ALA A 58 -24.52 -3.22 8.24
N ASP A 59 -24.59 -3.77 9.46
CA ASP A 59 -25.76 -4.44 9.98
C ASP A 59 -26.63 -3.46 10.80
N GLU A 60 -27.80 -3.15 10.25
CA GLU A 60 -28.74 -2.21 10.86
C GLU A 60 -29.27 -2.71 12.21
N GLN A 61 -29.36 -4.03 12.43
CA GLN A 61 -29.81 -4.60 13.70
C GLN A 61 -28.73 -4.48 14.77
N ILE A 62 -27.47 -4.79 14.44
CA ILE A 62 -26.34 -4.62 15.38
C ILE A 62 -26.22 -3.15 15.79
N MET A 63 -26.34 -2.24 14.83
CA MET A 63 -26.29 -0.81 15.14
C MET A 63 -27.44 -0.38 16.04
N ARG A 64 -28.68 -0.80 15.79
CA ARG A 64 -29.82 -0.48 16.67
C ARG A 64 -29.62 -0.99 18.09
N ASP A 65 -29.04 -2.18 18.26
CA ASP A 65 -28.81 -2.77 19.57
C ASP A 65 -27.65 -2.09 20.33
N ALA A 66 -26.64 -1.55 19.63
CA ALA A 66 -25.51 -0.86 20.24
C ALA A 66 -25.82 0.53 20.85
N TRP A 67 -26.89 1.19 20.41
CA TRP A 67 -27.28 2.54 20.86
C TRP A 67 -28.42 2.56 21.88
N ARG A 68 -28.72 1.43 22.51
CA ARG A 68 -29.79 1.27 23.50
C ARG A 68 -29.25 1.30 24.93
#